data_AF-A0A4Y2IJE5-F1
#
_entry.id   AF-A0A4Y2IJE5-F1
#
_cell.length_a   1.000
_cell.length_b   1.000
_cell.length_c   1.000
_cell.angle_alpha   90.00
_cell.angle_beta   90.00
_cell.angle_gamma   90.00
#
_symmetry.space_group_name_H-M   'P 1'
#
loop_
_entity.id
_entity.type
_entity.pdbx_description
1 polymer ?
#
loop_
_entity_poly.entity_id
_entity_poly.type
_entity_poly.pdbx_seq_one_letter_code
_entity_poly.pdbx_strand_id
1 'polypeptide(L)'
;MKSETFRIKFMQHQRKQGALWKELVFELQNYFDGWIEGLNVKDFKGLKELMIADQLKRRVPNEVKDNFLDEWGKLIDPLVLACKLDQYESVRGHRKVNPVRMAERKPLDRARPNSPRKEHPAKNAEKTEHQFGKISAPKGNWRNEKFERRTQPACYICHSTSHLRPNCP
;
A
#
# COMPACT_ATOMS: atom_id res chain seq x y z
N MET A 1 12.44 -29.68 -14.20
CA MET A 1 11.36 -28.69 -13.90
C MET A 1 11.96 -27.56 -13.07
N LYS A 2 11.44 -26.33 -13.15
CA LYS A 2 11.90 -25.22 -12.30
C LYS A 2 11.38 -25.42 -10.87
N SER A 3 12.17 -25.05 -9.86
CA SER A 3 11.81 -25.15 -8.43
C SER A 3 10.48 -24.45 -8.09
N GLU A 4 10.18 -23.34 -8.77
CA GLU A 4 8.91 -22.61 -8.60
C GLU A 4 7.69 -23.46 -9.00
N THR A 5 7.81 -24.37 -9.96
CA THR A 5 6.71 -25.27 -10.32
C THR A 5 6.38 -26.24 -9.19
N PHE A 6 7.40 -26.77 -8.51
CA PHE A 6 7.23 -27.65 -7.36
C PHE A 6 6.60 -26.92 -6.18
N ARG A 7 7.06 -25.68 -5.89
CA ARG A 7 6.40 -24.79 -4.91
C ARG A 7 4.92 -24.61 -5.22
N ILE A 8 4.56 -24.24 -6.45
CA ILE A 8 3.15 -24.02 -6.81
C ILE A 8 2.33 -25.29 -6.59
N LYS A 9 2.83 -26.45 -7.04
CA LYS A 9 2.19 -27.74 -6.81
C LYS A 9 2.02 -28.03 -5.32
N PHE A 10 3.09 -27.94 -4.53
CA PHE A 10 3.04 -28.16 -3.08
C PHE A 10 1.93 -27.32 -2.39
N MET A 11 1.70 -26.10 -2.87
CA MET A 11 0.80 -25.16 -2.21
C MET A 11 -0.64 -25.18 -2.69
N GLN A 12 -0.86 -25.54 -3.95
CA GLN A 12 -2.19 -25.58 -4.56
C GLN A 12 -2.75 -27.00 -4.65
N HIS A 13 -1.91 -28.02 -4.42
CA HIS A 13 -2.34 -29.41 -4.50
C HIS A 13 -3.36 -29.71 -3.42
N GLN A 14 -4.48 -30.30 -3.83
CA GLN A 14 -5.59 -30.67 -2.97
C GLN A 14 -5.86 -32.15 -3.12
N ARG A 15 -6.41 -32.76 -2.07
CA ARG A 15 -6.81 -34.16 -2.11
C ARG A 15 -7.92 -34.37 -3.15
N LYS A 16 -7.73 -35.31 -4.06
CA LYS A 16 -8.76 -35.73 -5.02
C LYS A 16 -9.88 -36.49 -4.30
N GLN A 17 -11.09 -36.40 -4.84
CA GLN A 17 -12.20 -37.21 -4.35
C GLN A 17 -11.88 -38.70 -4.55
N GLY A 18 -12.07 -39.51 -3.50
CA GLY A 18 -11.72 -40.93 -3.51
C GLY A 18 -10.24 -41.27 -3.26
N ALA A 19 -9.33 -40.29 -3.28
CA ALA A 19 -7.92 -40.53 -2.99
C ALA A 19 -7.66 -40.68 -1.48
N LEU A 20 -6.66 -41.51 -1.14
CA LEU A 20 -6.25 -41.74 0.24
C LEU A 20 -5.44 -40.54 0.78
N TRP A 21 -5.52 -40.28 2.08
CA TRP A 21 -4.68 -39.27 2.72
C TRP A 21 -3.18 -39.59 2.59
N LYS A 22 -2.81 -40.87 2.59
CA LYS A 22 -1.42 -41.32 2.40
C LYS A 22 -0.87 -40.94 1.02
N GLU A 23 -1.71 -40.99 -0.02
CA GLU A 23 -1.33 -40.58 -1.37
C GLU A 23 -1.06 -39.08 -1.42
N LEU A 24 -1.91 -38.26 -0.78
CA LEU A 24 -1.69 -36.83 -0.67
C LEU A 24 -0.36 -36.51 0.05
N VAL A 25 -0.06 -37.20 1.16
CA VAL A 25 1.20 -37.01 1.89
C VAL A 25 2.39 -37.33 0.99
N PHE A 26 2.34 -38.45 0.26
CA PHE A 26 3.40 -38.84 -0.68
C PHE A 26 3.61 -37.82 -1.80
N GLU A 27 2.51 -37.33 -2.41
CA GLU A 27 2.58 -36.29 -3.45
C GLU A 27 3.16 -34.98 -2.90
N LEU A 28 2.73 -34.55 -1.70
CA LEU A 28 3.24 -33.34 -1.04
C LEU A 28 4.73 -33.48 -0.69
N GLN A 29 5.16 -34.63 -0.20
CA GLN A 29 6.59 -34.92 0.05
C GLN A 29 7.41 -34.80 -1.23
N ASN A 30 6.98 -35.44 -2.32
CA ASN A 30 7.69 -35.36 -3.60
C ASN A 30 7.78 -33.93 -4.14
N TYR A 31 6.71 -33.14 -3.99
CA TYR A 31 6.75 -31.73 -4.40
C TYR A 31 7.65 -30.89 -3.51
N PHE A 32 7.64 -31.13 -2.21
CA PHE A 32 8.51 -30.43 -1.28
C PHE A 32 9.99 -30.76 -1.54
N ASP A 33 10.32 -32.04 -1.71
CA ASP A 33 11.68 -32.51 -1.99
C ASP A 33 12.22 -31.92 -3.30
N GLY A 34 11.43 -31.97 -4.38
CA GLY A 34 11.80 -31.33 -5.64
C GLY A 34 11.94 -29.81 -5.55
N TRP A 35 11.24 -29.16 -4.61
CA TRP A 35 11.36 -27.72 -4.38
C TRP A 35 12.66 -27.37 -3.65
N ILE A 36 12.99 -28.07 -2.56
CA ILE A 36 14.22 -27.83 -1.78
C ILE A 36 15.47 -28.22 -2.57
N GLU A 37 15.42 -29.32 -3.34
CA GLU A 37 16.53 -29.77 -4.19
C GLU A 37 16.78 -28.77 -5.32
N GLY A 38 15.73 -28.30 -5.99
CA GLY A 38 15.82 -27.32 -7.06
C GLY A 38 16.35 -25.94 -6.61
N LEU A 39 16.34 -25.66 -5.30
CA LEU A 39 16.91 -24.47 -4.68
C LEU A 39 18.22 -24.75 -3.94
N ASN A 40 18.71 -25.99 -3.98
CA ASN A 40 19.93 -26.44 -3.31
C ASN A 40 19.95 -26.10 -1.81
N VAL A 41 18.79 -26.22 -1.15
CA VAL A 41 18.66 -26.01 0.31
C VAL A 41 19.13 -27.28 1.02
N LYS A 42 20.26 -27.20 1.72
CA LYS A 42 20.91 -28.37 2.35
C LYS A 42 20.78 -28.40 3.87
N ASP A 43 20.47 -27.27 4.49
CA ASP A 43 20.52 -27.09 5.93
C ASP A 43 19.19 -26.59 6.48
N PHE A 44 18.99 -26.80 7.79
CA PHE A 44 17.79 -26.36 8.48
C PHE A 44 17.65 -24.82 8.47
N LYS A 45 18.78 -24.09 8.42
CA LYS A 45 18.77 -22.63 8.30
C LYS A 45 18.19 -22.19 6.95
N GLY A 46 18.70 -22.73 5.84
CA GLY A 46 18.18 -22.45 4.51
C GLY A 46 16.70 -22.86 4.37
N LEU A 47 16.29 -23.94 5.02
CA LEU A 47 14.87 -24.31 5.05
C LEU A 47 14.02 -23.28 5.80
N LYS A 48 14.44 -22.81 6.97
CA LYS A 48 13.73 -21.74 7.70
C LYS A 48 13.63 -20.46 6.87
N GLU A 49 14.72 -20.04 6.25
CA GLU A 49 14.76 -18.88 5.37
C GLU A 49 13.79 -19.04 4.20
N LEU A 50 13.81 -20.19 3.53
CA LEU A 50 12.87 -20.53 2.45
C LEU A 50 11.42 -20.44 2.92
N MET A 51 11.08 -21.01 4.08
CA MET A 51 9.71 -20.98 4.61
C MET A 51 9.26 -19.55 4.91
N ILE A 52 10.12 -18.71 5.50
CA ILE A 52 9.80 -17.31 5.81
C ILE A 52 9.65 -16.51 4.51
N ALA A 53 10.58 -16.66 3.57
CA ALA A 53 10.51 -16.00 2.26
C ALA A 53 9.26 -16.43 1.50
N ASP A 54 8.89 -17.71 1.52
CA ASP A 54 7.66 -18.20 0.90
C ASP A 54 6.40 -17.53 1.49
N GLN A 55 6.36 -17.40 2.81
CA GLN A 55 5.28 -16.71 3.52
C GLN A 55 5.22 -15.23 3.15
N LEU A 56 6.35 -14.56 3.00
CA LEU A 56 6.40 -13.18 2.53
C LEU A 56 5.86 -13.08 1.09
N LYS A 57 6.31 -13.96 0.20
CA LYS A 57 5.88 -14.01 -1.21
C LYS A 57 4.36 -14.15 -1.38
N ARG A 58 3.65 -14.80 -0.45
CA ARG A 58 2.17 -14.92 -0.47
C ARG A 58 1.44 -13.63 -0.13
N ARG A 59 2.09 -12.73 0.61
CA ARG A 59 1.51 -11.46 1.05
C ARG A 59 1.71 -10.35 0.02
N VAL A 60 2.63 -10.56 -0.92
CA VAL A 60 2.95 -9.61 -1.98
C VAL A 60 1.87 -9.68 -3.08
N PRO A 61 1.26 -8.54 -3.48
CA PRO A 61 0.32 -8.50 -4.59
C PRO A 61 0.96 -8.95 -5.91
N ASN A 62 0.16 -9.58 -6.79
CA ASN A 62 0.64 -10.07 -8.09
C ASN A 62 1.28 -8.95 -8.94
N GLU A 63 0.72 -7.73 -8.93
CA GLU A 63 1.28 -6.56 -9.63
C GLU A 63 2.75 -6.28 -9.27
N VAL A 64 3.13 -6.55 -8.01
CA VAL A 64 4.49 -6.35 -7.53
C VAL A 64 5.35 -7.53 -7.97
N LYS A 65 4.83 -8.75 -7.82
CA LYS A 65 5.50 -10.01 -8.22
C LYS A 65 5.87 -10.02 -9.69
N ASP A 66 5.04 -9.46 -10.57
CA ASP A 66 5.27 -9.45 -12.02
C ASP A 66 6.55 -8.69 -12.42
N ASN A 67 7.06 -7.79 -11.58
CA ASN A 67 8.34 -7.10 -11.81
C ASN A 67 9.56 -7.98 -11.51
N PHE A 68 9.37 -9.13 -10.87
CA PHE A 68 10.44 -9.98 -10.36
C PHE A 68 10.40 -11.41 -10.92
N LEU A 69 9.62 -11.69 -11.98
CA LEU A 69 9.32 -13.07 -12.43
C LEU A 69 10.56 -13.97 -12.59
N ASP A 70 11.65 -13.45 -13.14
CA ASP A 70 12.88 -14.22 -13.39
C ASP A 70 13.69 -14.55 -12.12
N GLU A 71 13.57 -13.70 -11.10
CA GLU A 71 14.30 -13.81 -9.84
C GLU A 71 13.44 -14.33 -8.70
N TRP A 72 12.10 -14.27 -8.81
CA TRP A 72 11.16 -14.57 -7.75
C TRP A 72 11.36 -15.96 -7.15
N GLY A 73 11.57 -16.96 -8.00
CA GLY A 73 11.84 -18.34 -7.58
C GLY A 73 13.20 -18.52 -6.88
N LYS A 74 14.18 -17.64 -7.15
CA LYS A 74 15.55 -17.72 -6.63
C LYS A 74 15.72 -17.01 -5.27
N LEU A 75 14.77 -16.16 -4.89
CA LEU A 75 14.82 -15.42 -3.62
C LEU A 75 14.48 -16.34 -2.45
N ILE A 76 15.51 -16.92 -1.83
CA ILE A 76 15.40 -17.77 -0.63
C ILE A 76 15.56 -16.94 0.64
N ASP A 77 16.45 -15.95 0.61
CA ASP A 77 16.71 -15.09 1.77
C ASP A 77 15.53 -14.11 1.99
N PRO A 78 14.85 -14.17 3.14
CA PRO A 78 13.72 -13.30 3.44
C PRO A 78 14.10 -11.83 3.56
N LEU A 79 15.31 -11.51 4.04
CA LEU A 79 15.78 -10.12 4.17
C LEU A 79 16.08 -9.52 2.80
N VAL A 80 16.74 -10.28 1.92
CA VAL A 80 16.99 -9.82 0.55
C VAL A 80 15.68 -9.61 -0.20
N LEU A 81 14.71 -10.50 -0.02
CA LEU A 81 13.36 -10.33 -0.58
C LEU A 81 12.68 -9.07 -0.04
N ALA A 82 12.68 -8.85 1.28
CA ALA A 82 12.09 -7.66 1.89
C ALA A 82 12.73 -6.37 1.37
N CYS A 83 14.07 -6.29 1.36
CA CYS A 83 14.79 -5.15 0.83
C CYS A 83 14.41 -4.81 -0.62
N LYS A 84 14.24 -5.83 -1.48
CA LYS A 84 13.80 -5.61 -2.88
C LYS A 84 12.36 -5.09 -2.96
N LEU A 85 11.46 -5.58 -2.11
CA LEU A 85 10.08 -5.11 -2.04
C LEU A 85 10.03 -3.65 -1.56
N ASP A 86 10.76 -3.30 -0.51
CA ASP A 86 10.83 -1.94 0.03
C ASP A 86 11.40 -0.95 -0.99
N GLN A 87 12.43 -1.35 -1.74
CA GLN A 87 12.99 -0.55 -2.83
C GLN A 87 11.96 -0.31 -3.94
N TYR A 88 11.23 -1.34 -4.35
CA TYR A 88 10.17 -1.20 -5.35
C TYR A 88 9.04 -0.28 -4.87
N GLU A 89 8.61 -0.44 -3.62
CA GLU A 89 7.57 0.40 -3.02
C GLU A 89 8.01 1.86 -2.91
N SER A 90 9.27 2.12 -2.58
CA SER A 90 9.83 3.47 -2.57
C SER A 90 9.73 4.13 -3.95
N VAL A 91 10.15 3.44 -5.01
CA VAL A 91 10.07 3.94 -6.39
C VAL A 91 8.62 4.11 -6.86
N ARG A 92 7.74 3.17 -6.51
CA ARG A 92 6.31 3.22 -6.88
C ARG A 92 5.55 4.29 -6.10
N GLY A 93 5.90 4.53 -4.84
CA GLY A 93 5.31 5.53 -3.96
C GLY A 93 5.41 6.93 -4.55
N HIS A 94 6.54 7.26 -5.19
CA HIS A 94 6.71 8.54 -5.89
C HIS A 94 5.86 8.67 -7.16
N ARG A 95 5.51 7.56 -7.83
CA ARG A 95 4.70 7.57 -9.06
C ARG A 95 3.21 7.81 -8.81
N LYS A 96 2.69 7.50 -7.62
CA LYS A 96 1.25 7.66 -7.28
C LYS A 96 0.83 9.10 -6.94
N VAL A 97 1.76 10.06 -6.86
CA VAL A 97 1.45 11.45 -6.45
C VAL A 97 0.96 12.34 -7.61
N ASN A 98 1.03 11.91 -8.87
CA ASN A 98 0.50 12.69 -10.01
C ASN A 98 -0.62 11.98 -10.79
N PRO A 99 -1.86 11.94 -10.27
CA PRO A 99 -3.03 11.88 -11.13
C PRO A 99 -3.30 13.28 -11.67
N VAL A 100 -3.00 13.45 -12.96
CA VAL A 100 -3.37 14.54 -13.86
C VAL A 100 -4.69 15.21 -13.45
N ARG A 101 -4.62 16.41 -12.87
CA ARG A 101 -5.73 17.38 -12.83
C ARG A 101 -5.52 18.43 -13.92
N MET A 102 -5.58 18.00 -15.19
CA MET A 102 -5.98 18.92 -16.25
C MET A 102 -7.51 18.96 -16.22
N ALA A 103 -8.05 19.74 -15.28
CA ALA A 103 -9.47 20.07 -15.26
C ALA A 103 -9.81 20.82 -16.55
N GLU A 104 -10.92 20.41 -17.16
CA GLU A 104 -11.49 20.92 -18.41
C GLU A 104 -11.34 22.43 -18.59
N ARG A 105 -10.85 22.80 -19.77
CA ARG A 105 -11.08 24.14 -20.33
C ARG A 105 -12.59 24.31 -20.56
N LYS A 106 -13.22 25.25 -19.85
CA LYS A 106 -14.43 25.93 -20.33
C LYS A 106 -14.15 27.43 -20.42
N PRO A 107 -14.26 28.04 -21.61
CA PRO A 107 -14.16 29.48 -21.78
C PRO A 107 -15.51 30.12 -21.41
N LEU A 108 -15.49 31.07 -20.48
CA LEU A 108 -16.65 31.94 -20.22
C LEU A 108 -16.35 33.32 -20.78
N ASP A 109 -17.17 33.65 -21.77
CA ASP A 109 -17.23 34.87 -22.55
C ASP A 109 -17.60 36.10 -21.70
N ARG A 110 -16.98 37.23 -22.07
CA ARG A 110 -17.45 38.63 -21.99
C ARG A 110 -17.93 39.22 -20.66
N ALA A 111 -17.11 40.16 -20.14
CA ALA A 111 -17.48 41.59 -20.10
C ALA A 111 -16.22 42.48 -20.02
N ARG A 112 -16.31 43.65 -20.65
CA ARG A 112 -15.24 44.54 -21.14
C ARG A 112 -14.41 45.31 -20.08
N PRO A 113 -13.27 45.91 -20.50
CA PRO A 113 -12.26 46.54 -19.65
C PRO A 113 -12.53 48.03 -19.40
N ASN A 114 -11.93 48.59 -18.34
CA ASN A 114 -11.55 50.00 -18.29
C ASN A 114 -10.27 50.17 -17.44
N SER A 115 -9.29 50.84 -18.05
CA SER A 115 -7.95 51.23 -17.56
C SER A 115 -7.98 52.57 -16.78
N PRO A 116 -6.86 53.28 -16.52
CA PRO A 116 -5.68 52.96 -15.69
C PRO A 116 -5.31 54.11 -14.69
N ARG A 117 -4.27 53.88 -13.87
CA ARG A 117 -3.36 54.86 -13.19
C ARG A 117 -3.87 55.68 -11.99
N LYS A 118 -3.11 55.62 -10.88
CA LYS A 118 -2.23 56.71 -10.35
C LYS A 118 -1.61 56.30 -9.00
N GLU A 119 -0.29 56.16 -8.94
CA GLU A 119 0.70 57.12 -8.38
C GLU A 119 0.94 56.94 -6.86
N HIS A 120 2.16 56.49 -6.53
CA HIS A 120 2.78 56.58 -5.20
C HIS A 120 3.09 58.05 -4.85
N PRO A 121 3.33 58.40 -3.56
CA PRO A 121 4.72 58.41 -3.10
C PRO A 121 4.95 57.96 -1.65
N ALA A 122 6.21 57.63 -1.39
CA ALA A 122 6.81 57.07 -0.19
C ALA A 122 6.86 57.99 1.04
N LYS A 123 7.11 57.41 2.22
CA LYS A 123 8.11 57.89 3.20
C LYS A 123 8.49 56.82 4.22
N ASN A 124 9.76 56.87 4.60
CA ASN A 124 10.59 55.87 5.26
C ASN A 124 10.41 55.82 6.79
N ALA A 125 10.71 54.67 7.41
CA ALA A 125 11.46 54.59 8.67
C ALA A 125 11.85 53.12 8.96
N GLU A 126 13.14 52.89 9.14
CA GLU A 126 13.77 51.63 9.56
C GLU A 126 13.28 51.17 10.94
N LYS A 127 13.08 49.87 11.11
CA LYS A 127 13.62 49.06 12.23
C LYS A 127 13.24 47.58 12.06
N THR A 128 14.30 46.78 12.00
CA THR A 128 14.53 45.47 12.66
C THR A 128 13.38 44.46 12.81
N GLU A 129 13.76 43.20 12.54
CA GLU A 129 13.23 41.95 13.08
C GLU A 129 12.15 41.19 12.30
N HIS A 130 12.49 39.92 12.11
CA HIS A 130 11.79 38.88 11.40
C HIS A 130 10.41 38.60 12.00
N GLN A 131 9.35 38.88 11.24
CA GLN A 131 8.04 38.28 11.48
C GLN A 131 7.93 36.96 10.72
N PHE A 132 7.51 35.89 11.39
CA PHE A 132 6.33 35.12 10.97
C PHE A 132 5.86 34.27 12.16
N GLY A 133 4.75 34.68 12.77
CA GLY A 133 3.99 33.86 13.68
C GLY A 133 3.03 32.92 12.94
N LYS A 134 2.60 31.89 13.68
CA LYS A 134 1.36 31.08 13.54
C LYS A 134 1.43 29.82 12.66
N ILE A 135 1.54 28.69 13.37
CA ILE A 135 0.70 27.46 13.34
C ILE A 135 0.04 27.12 12.00
N SER A 136 0.30 25.91 11.47
CA SER A 136 -0.72 24.87 11.19
C SER A 136 -0.17 23.66 10.43
N ALA A 137 -0.57 22.47 10.91
CA ALA A 137 -0.28 21.13 10.42
C ALA A 137 -0.64 20.89 8.94
N PRO A 138 -0.09 19.84 8.30
CA PRO A 138 -0.30 19.61 6.87
C PRO A 138 -1.75 19.22 6.58
N LYS A 139 -2.35 20.02 5.71
CA LYS A 139 -3.69 19.90 5.13
C LYS A 139 -3.66 18.80 4.07
N GLY A 140 -4.45 17.74 4.27
CA GLY A 140 -4.45 16.54 3.42
C GLY A 140 -5.27 16.62 2.14
N ASN A 141 -5.43 15.47 1.48
CA ASN A 141 -6.60 15.14 0.66
C ASN A 141 -6.61 13.65 0.25
N TRP A 142 -7.32 12.80 1.01
CA TRP A 142 -7.85 11.52 0.51
C TRP A 142 -9.37 11.59 0.55
N ARG A 143 -9.95 12.07 -0.54
CA ARG A 143 -11.37 11.95 -0.90
C ARG A 143 -11.41 10.98 -2.08
N ASN A 144 -12.18 9.90 -2.16
CA ASN A 144 -13.28 9.33 -1.38
C ASN A 144 -13.41 7.85 -1.80
N GLU A 145 -13.79 6.93 -0.91
CA GLU A 145 -14.68 5.83 -1.31
C GLU A 145 -15.45 5.25 -0.10
N LYS A 146 -16.74 5.58 -0.06
CA LYS A 146 -17.87 4.87 0.56
C LYS A 146 -17.53 3.87 1.68
N PHE A 147 -17.46 4.35 2.92
CA PHE A 147 -17.84 3.56 4.08
C PHE A 147 -19.06 4.22 4.71
N GLU A 148 -20.20 3.57 4.51
CA GLU A 148 -21.40 3.50 5.36
C GLU A 148 -21.77 4.74 6.18
N ARG A 149 -23.01 5.20 5.97
CA ARG A 149 -23.69 6.23 6.78
C ARG A 149 -23.46 5.95 8.27
N ARG A 150 -22.50 6.65 8.89
CA ARG A 150 -22.33 6.61 10.34
C ARG A 150 -23.50 7.37 10.96
N THR A 151 -24.39 6.60 11.56
CA THR A 151 -25.47 6.99 12.46
C THR A 151 -25.02 8.14 13.36
N GLN A 152 -25.87 9.17 13.53
CA GLN A 152 -25.56 10.25 14.45
C GLN A 152 -25.30 9.66 15.85
N PRO A 153 -24.23 10.06 16.55
CA PRO A 153 -23.91 9.51 17.84
C PRO A 153 -24.98 9.94 18.85
N ALA A 154 -25.65 8.97 19.45
CA ALA A 154 -26.67 9.17 20.47
C ALA A 154 -26.09 8.97 21.87
N CYS A 155 -26.68 9.60 22.87
CA CYS A 155 -26.36 9.37 24.27
C CYS A 155 -26.60 7.90 24.63
N TYR A 156 -25.59 7.22 25.17
CA TYR A 156 -25.69 5.80 25.55
C TYR A 156 -26.63 5.52 26.74
N ILE A 157 -27.20 6.55 27.38
CA ILE A 157 -28.11 6.42 28.54
C ILE A 157 -29.56 6.68 28.12
N CYS A 158 -29.84 7.79 27.45
CA CYS A 158 -31.20 8.16 27.04
C CYS A 158 -31.48 7.99 25.53
N HIS A 159 -30.50 7.54 24.76
CA HIS A 159 -30.57 7.31 23.31
C HIS A 159 -30.95 8.55 22.48
N SER A 160 -30.91 9.74 23.08
CA SER A 160 -31.10 11.00 22.36
C SER A 160 -29.90 11.30 21.45
N THR A 161 -30.17 11.73 20.22
CA THR A 161 -29.16 12.22 19.27
C THR A 161 -28.76 13.68 19.51
N SER A 162 -29.41 14.37 20.45
CA SER A 162 -29.17 15.79 20.73
C SER A 162 -27.93 16.05 21.60
N HIS A 163 -27.47 15.05 22.35
CA HIS A 163 -26.33 15.20 23.26
C HIS A 163 -25.60 13.86 23.45
N LEU A 164 -24.39 13.93 24.01
CA LEU A 164 -23.59 12.78 24.39
C LEU A 164 -23.56 12.64 25.93
N ARG A 165 -23.16 11.45 26.41
CA ARG A 165 -23.17 11.03 27.83
C ARG A 165 -22.77 12.10 28.87
N PRO A 166 -21.73 12.94 28.70
CA PRO A 166 -21.37 13.92 29.72
C PRO A 166 -22.39 15.05 29.93
N ASN A 167 -23.35 15.23 29.02
CA ASN A 167 -24.37 16.29 29.07
C ASN A 167 -25.80 15.73 29.22
N CYS A 168 -25.95 14.51 29.76
CA CYS A 168 -27.26 13.92 30.03
C CYS A 168 -27.84 14.52 31.33
N PRO A 169 -29.03 15.16 31.31
CA PRO A 169 -29.68 15.68 32.52
C PRO A 169 -30.16 14.57 33.46
#